data_AF-A0A411Z4I3-F1
#
_entry.id   AF-A0A411Z4I3-F1
#
_cell.length_a   1.000
_cell.length_b   1.000
_cell.length_c   1.000
_cell.angle_alpha   90.00
_cell.angle_beta   90.00
_cell.angle_gamma   90.00
#
_symmetry.space_group_name_H-M   'P 1'
#
loop_
_entity.id
_entity.type
_entity.pdbx_description
1 polymer ?
#
loop_
_entity_poly.entity_id
_entity_poly.type
_entity_poly.pdbx_seq_one_letter_code
_entity_poly.pdbx_strand_id
1 'polypeptide(L)'
;MSAPAPSSFNPVLQAKAIAEAKDKQARGIRVWCVPFARTASGIDLRGNAGTWWNAAKGVYYRGKAPEEGAVMVFAPHSSSRLGHVAVVSEVVSERKVLIDHANWQRSKISLKMPVIDVSANNDWSRVQVEGTPGVMGNARPMHGFVYPRKIGAASDAAQS
;
A
#
# COMPACT_ATOMS: atom_id res chain seq x y z
N MET A 1 18.73 6.42 18.29
CA MET A 1 17.59 6.66 17.37
C MET A 1 18.11 6.39 15.96
N SER A 2 17.70 5.30 15.31
CA SER A 2 18.09 5.04 13.92
C SER A 2 17.42 6.08 13.03
N ALA A 3 18.17 6.65 12.09
CA ALA A 3 17.60 7.57 11.09
C ALA A 3 16.40 6.91 10.38
N PRO A 4 15.34 7.65 10.03
CA PRO A 4 14.28 7.11 9.19
C PRO A 4 14.90 6.61 7.88
N ALA A 5 14.50 5.42 7.44
CA ALA A 5 14.92 4.93 6.13
C ALA A 5 14.55 5.97 5.06
N PRO A 6 15.40 6.22 4.06
CA PRO A 6 15.07 7.16 2.99
C PRO A 6 13.75 6.75 2.33
N SER A 7 12.89 7.75 2.08
CA SER A 7 11.59 7.54 1.42
C SER A 7 11.77 6.72 0.16
N SER A 8 11.05 5.62 0.06
CA SER A 8 11.05 4.75 -1.12
C SER A 8 9.97 5.14 -2.12
N PHE A 9 9.32 6.28 -1.90
CA PHE A 9 8.30 6.82 -2.77
C PHE A 9 8.90 7.28 -4.10
N ASN A 10 8.27 6.87 -5.18
CA ASN A 10 8.65 7.26 -6.53
C ASN A 10 7.49 8.04 -7.19
N PRO A 11 7.61 9.38 -7.32
CA PRO A 11 6.54 10.20 -7.88
C PRO A 11 6.27 9.89 -9.36
N VAL A 12 7.27 9.43 -10.11
CA VAL A 12 7.10 9.05 -11.53
C VAL A 12 6.23 7.80 -11.65
N LEU A 13 6.46 6.79 -10.79
CA LEU A 13 5.65 5.58 -10.74
C LEU A 13 4.22 5.85 -10.28
N GLN A 14 4.05 6.72 -9.28
CA GLN A 14 2.74 7.16 -8.82
C GLN A 14 1.97 7.86 -9.96
N ALA A 15 2.60 8.84 -10.63
CA ALA A 15 1.98 9.56 -11.75
C ALA A 15 1.58 8.61 -12.89
N LYS A 16 2.45 7.65 -13.22
CA LYS A 16 2.16 6.60 -14.20
C LYS A 16 0.95 5.76 -13.81
N ALA A 17 0.87 5.30 -12.56
CA ALA A 17 -0.27 4.50 -12.08
C ALA A 17 -1.59 5.29 -12.16
N ILE A 18 -1.56 6.58 -11.84
CA ILE A 18 -2.71 7.47 -11.96
C ILE A 18 -3.13 7.63 -13.42
N ALA A 19 -2.19 7.88 -14.33
CA ALA A 19 -2.47 8.02 -15.76
C ALA A 19 -3.06 6.73 -16.36
N GLU A 20 -2.46 5.57 -16.08
CA GLU A 20 -2.97 4.26 -16.53
C GLU A 20 -4.38 3.98 -16.01
N ALA A 21 -4.67 4.35 -14.76
CA ALA A 21 -5.96 4.13 -14.16
C ALA A 21 -7.03 5.09 -14.75
N LYS A 22 -6.67 6.34 -15.03
CA LYS A 22 -7.54 7.32 -15.73
C LYS A 22 -7.86 6.88 -17.16
N ASP A 23 -6.87 6.41 -17.92
CA ASP A 23 -7.10 5.86 -19.27
C ASP A 23 -8.09 4.69 -19.25
N LYS A 24 -7.89 3.73 -18.33
CA LYS A 24 -8.82 2.61 -18.14
C LYS A 24 -10.23 3.09 -17.84
N GLN A 25 -10.39 4.04 -16.92
CA GLN A 25 -11.71 4.59 -16.59
C GLN A 25 -12.37 5.29 -17.78
N ALA A 26 -11.63 6.08 -18.56
CA ALA A 26 -12.13 6.74 -19.77
C ALA A 26 -12.63 5.74 -20.82
N ARG A 27 -12.05 4.54 -20.85
CA ARG A 27 -12.44 3.44 -21.74
C ARG A 27 -13.51 2.51 -21.15
N GLY A 28 -14.06 2.82 -19.97
CA GLY A 28 -15.02 1.96 -19.27
C GLY A 28 -14.42 0.68 -18.69
N ILE A 29 -13.09 0.58 -18.62
CA ILE A 29 -12.36 -0.56 -18.07
C ILE A 29 -12.23 -0.39 -16.55
N ARG A 30 -12.47 -1.48 -15.81
CA ARG A 30 -12.33 -1.48 -14.36
C ARG A 30 -10.88 -1.28 -13.92
N VAL A 31 -10.70 -0.45 -12.91
CA VAL A 31 -9.44 -0.32 -12.17
C VAL A 31 -9.51 -1.15 -10.89
N TRP A 32 -8.39 -1.75 -10.52
CA TRP A 32 -8.27 -2.64 -9.36
C TRP A 32 -7.07 -2.23 -8.52
N CYS A 33 -7.11 -2.53 -7.22
CA CYS A 33 -6.04 -2.16 -6.27
C CYS A 33 -4.69 -2.79 -6.62
N VAL A 34 -4.68 -4.08 -6.99
CA VAL A 34 -3.45 -4.85 -7.26
C VAL A 34 -2.64 -4.27 -8.45
N PRO A 35 -3.23 -4.06 -9.66
CA PRO A 35 -2.52 -3.41 -10.75
C PRO A 35 -2.07 -1.99 -10.41
N PHE A 36 -2.92 -1.20 -9.74
CA PHE A 36 -2.55 0.16 -9.34
C PHE A 36 -1.34 0.18 -8.39
N ALA A 37 -1.37 -0.63 -7.33
CA ALA A 37 -0.30 -0.71 -6.35
C ALA A 37 1.00 -1.23 -6.96
N ARG A 38 0.93 -2.20 -7.90
CA ARG A 38 2.10 -2.68 -8.64
C ARG A 38 2.79 -1.55 -9.40
N THR A 39 2.03 -0.79 -10.19
CA THR A 39 2.60 0.34 -10.95
C THR A 39 3.12 1.42 -10.01
N ALA A 40 2.34 1.82 -9.00
CA ALA A 40 2.67 2.93 -8.12
C ALA A 40 3.86 2.67 -7.17
N SER A 41 4.06 1.42 -6.73
CA SER A 41 5.16 1.06 -5.82
C SER A 41 6.38 0.43 -6.52
N GLY A 42 6.21 -0.06 -7.74
CA GLY A 42 7.25 -0.87 -8.42
C GLY A 42 7.40 -2.30 -7.87
N ILE A 43 6.56 -2.73 -6.92
CA ILE A 43 6.55 -4.11 -6.40
C ILE A 43 5.85 -5.04 -7.41
N ASP A 44 6.59 -5.98 -8.00
CA ASP A 44 6.04 -6.95 -8.98
C ASP A 44 5.56 -8.25 -8.28
N LEU A 45 4.57 -8.10 -7.39
CA LEU A 45 3.86 -9.25 -6.82
C LEU A 45 2.57 -9.53 -7.59
N ARG A 46 2.19 -10.81 -7.66
CA ARG A 46 0.98 -11.31 -8.33
C ARG A 46 0.04 -11.98 -7.33
N GLY A 47 -1.19 -12.27 -7.78
CA GLY A 47 -2.25 -12.85 -6.95
C GLY A 47 -3.16 -11.81 -6.31
N ASN A 48 -4.01 -12.29 -5.40
CA ASN A 48 -4.98 -11.47 -4.68
C ASN A 48 -4.29 -10.51 -3.71
N ALA A 49 -4.99 -9.44 -3.32
CA ALA A 49 -4.41 -8.39 -2.50
C ALA A 49 -3.88 -8.91 -1.14
N GLY A 50 -4.68 -9.68 -0.41
CA GLY A 50 -4.29 -10.25 0.89
C GLY A 50 -3.12 -11.25 0.80
N THR A 51 -2.91 -11.90 -0.35
CA THR A 51 -1.83 -12.89 -0.51
C THR A 51 -0.46 -12.25 -0.69
N TRP A 52 -0.39 -10.94 -0.96
CA TRP A 52 0.87 -10.21 -1.14
C TRP A 52 1.79 -10.31 0.08
N TRP A 53 1.23 -10.41 1.28
CA TRP A 53 2.04 -10.56 2.49
C TRP A 53 2.94 -11.80 2.45
N ASN A 54 2.37 -12.94 2.03
CA ASN A 54 3.11 -14.19 1.91
C ASN A 54 3.96 -14.22 0.63
N ALA A 55 3.44 -13.70 -0.48
CA ALA A 55 4.18 -13.64 -1.75
C ALA A 55 5.45 -12.78 -1.66
N ALA A 56 5.46 -11.76 -0.79
CA ALA A 56 6.63 -10.93 -0.54
C ALA A 56 7.74 -11.66 0.26
N LYS A 57 7.43 -12.73 1.00
CA LYS A 57 8.40 -13.41 1.86
C LYS A 57 9.57 -13.94 1.03
N GLY A 58 10.80 -13.54 1.39
CA GLY A 58 12.01 -13.95 0.69
C GLY A 58 12.27 -13.21 -0.62
N VAL A 59 11.37 -12.33 -1.08
CA VAL A 59 11.52 -11.55 -2.31
C VAL A 59 11.65 -10.05 -2.01
N TYR A 60 10.82 -9.53 -1.12
CA TYR A 60 10.81 -8.13 -0.69
C TYR A 60 10.91 -8.04 0.83
N TYR A 61 11.50 -6.96 1.34
CA TYR A 61 11.44 -6.66 2.77
C TYR A 61 10.00 -6.40 3.21
N ARG A 62 9.66 -6.83 4.43
CA ARG A 62 8.31 -6.69 5.01
C ARG A 62 8.43 -6.28 6.47
N GLY A 63 7.46 -5.53 6.98
CA GLY A 63 7.50 -5.06 8.37
C GLY A 63 6.19 -4.46 8.85
N LYS A 64 6.28 -3.79 10.01
CA LYS A 64 5.15 -3.13 10.69
C LYS A 64 5.26 -1.61 10.74
N ALA A 65 6.43 -1.06 10.42
CA ALA A 65 6.62 0.38 10.36
C ALA A 65 6.15 0.92 8.99
N PRO A 66 5.39 2.03 8.96
CA PRO A 66 5.03 2.69 7.72
C PRO A 66 6.26 3.34 7.09
N GLU A 67 6.38 3.23 5.77
CA GLU A 67 7.36 3.95 4.95
C GLU A 67 6.65 4.47 3.71
N GLU A 68 6.99 5.67 3.24
CA GLU A 68 6.46 6.17 1.97
C GLU A 68 6.92 5.26 0.82
N GLY A 69 6.01 4.96 -0.11
CA GLY A 69 6.19 3.98 -1.18
C GLY A 69 5.90 2.53 -0.78
N ALA A 70 5.80 2.23 0.53
CA ALA A 70 5.44 0.89 0.98
C ALA A 70 3.99 0.54 0.64
N VAL A 71 3.74 -0.75 0.42
CA VAL A 71 2.38 -1.27 0.19
C VAL A 71 1.80 -1.80 1.49
N MET A 72 0.72 -1.18 1.96
CA MET A 72 -0.13 -1.71 3.02
C MET A 72 -0.90 -2.93 2.50
N VAL A 73 -0.78 -4.06 3.19
CA VAL A 73 -1.52 -5.29 2.85
C VAL A 73 -2.62 -5.54 3.88
N PHE A 74 -3.86 -5.25 3.51
CA PHE A 74 -5.05 -5.51 4.33
C PHE A 74 -5.39 -6.99 4.29
N ALA A 75 -5.61 -7.58 5.46
CA ALA A 75 -5.97 -8.98 5.57
C ALA A 75 -7.42 -9.22 5.08
N PRO A 76 -7.73 -10.40 4.53
CA PRO A 76 -9.11 -10.80 4.29
C PRO A 76 -9.96 -10.75 5.56
N HIS A 77 -11.23 -10.35 5.43
CA HIS A 77 -12.21 -10.33 6.51
C HIS A 77 -13.64 -10.49 5.97
N SER A 78 -14.64 -10.43 6.86
CA SER A 78 -16.04 -10.72 6.53
C SER A 78 -16.60 -9.94 5.34
N SER A 79 -16.18 -8.68 5.13
CA SER A 79 -16.62 -7.85 4.00
C SER A 79 -15.59 -7.71 2.87
N SER A 80 -14.43 -8.37 2.95
CA SER A 80 -13.51 -8.53 1.82
C SER A 80 -12.74 -9.85 1.91
N ARG A 81 -13.13 -10.84 1.11
CA ARG A 81 -12.46 -12.15 1.05
C ARG A 81 -11.11 -12.13 0.35
N LEU A 82 -10.83 -11.10 -0.45
CA LEU A 82 -9.59 -10.99 -1.24
C LEU A 82 -8.52 -10.13 -0.56
N GLY A 83 -8.85 -9.47 0.57
CA GLY A 83 -8.01 -8.43 1.17
C GLY A 83 -8.05 -7.13 0.37
N HIS A 84 -7.08 -6.25 0.61
CA HIS A 84 -6.87 -5.02 -0.16
C HIS A 84 -5.40 -4.60 -0.11
N VAL A 85 -4.94 -3.81 -1.08
CA VAL A 85 -3.61 -3.20 -1.07
C VAL A 85 -3.70 -1.72 -1.37
N ALA A 86 -2.85 -0.93 -0.71
CA ALA A 86 -2.73 0.51 -0.91
C ALA A 86 -1.28 0.95 -0.75
N VAL A 87 -0.86 1.96 -1.49
CA VAL A 87 0.51 2.50 -1.40
C VAL A 87 0.51 3.68 -0.42
N VAL A 88 1.46 3.72 0.50
CA VAL A 88 1.66 4.87 1.39
C VAL A 88 2.24 6.02 0.56
N SER A 89 1.48 7.09 0.42
CA SER A 89 1.92 8.30 -0.27
C SER A 89 2.64 9.28 0.66
N GLU A 90 2.33 9.23 1.96
CA GLU A 90 2.89 10.14 2.97
C GLU A 90 2.77 9.51 4.36
N VAL A 91 3.81 9.64 5.18
CA VAL A 91 3.76 9.27 6.61
C VAL A 91 3.57 10.54 7.43
N VAL A 92 2.37 10.72 8.00
CA VAL A 92 1.99 11.94 8.73
C VAL A 92 2.43 11.87 10.19
N SER A 93 2.32 10.70 10.80
CA SER A 93 2.80 10.41 12.16
C SER A 93 2.99 8.91 12.37
N GLU A 94 3.43 8.51 13.56
CA GLU A 94 3.57 7.09 13.94
C GLU A 94 2.28 6.28 13.77
N ARG A 95 1.11 6.95 13.83
CA ARG A 95 -0.22 6.34 13.76
C ARG A 95 -1.08 6.84 12.61
N LYS A 96 -0.54 7.65 11.70
CA LYS A 96 -1.31 8.21 10.58
C LYS A 96 -0.50 8.23 9.31
N VAL A 97 -1.08 7.68 8.25
CA VAL A 97 -0.53 7.73 6.89
C VAL A 97 -1.59 8.21 5.91
N LEU A 98 -1.14 8.71 4.77
CA LEU A 98 -1.99 8.92 3.60
C LEU A 98 -1.69 7.82 2.58
N ILE A 99 -2.73 7.30 1.93
CA ILE A 99 -2.59 6.23 0.94
C ILE A 99 -3.18 6.61 -0.41
N ASP A 100 -2.56 6.05 -1.45
CA ASP A 100 -3.12 5.97 -2.79
C ASP A 100 -3.55 4.54 -3.10
N HIS A 101 -4.76 4.40 -3.62
CA HIS A 101 -5.31 3.10 -3.99
C HIS A 101 -6.42 3.22 -5.04
N ALA A 102 -6.81 2.07 -5.58
CA ALA A 102 -7.95 1.94 -6.47
C ALA A 102 -8.93 0.91 -5.95
N ASN A 103 -10.20 1.05 -6.33
CA ASN A 103 -11.26 0.05 -6.09
C ASN A 103 -11.58 -0.21 -4.60
N TRP A 104 -11.31 0.74 -3.71
CA TRP A 104 -11.92 0.73 -2.37
C TRP A 104 -13.41 1.03 -2.46
N GLN A 105 -13.73 2.13 -3.16
CA GLN A 105 -15.01 2.32 -3.82
C GLN A 105 -14.90 1.77 -5.24
N ARG A 106 -15.92 1.03 -5.69
CA ARG A 106 -15.89 0.27 -6.95
C ARG A 106 -15.39 1.12 -8.12
N SER A 107 -14.29 0.69 -8.74
CA SER A 107 -13.64 1.31 -9.90
C SER A 107 -13.23 2.78 -9.73
N LYS A 108 -13.03 3.26 -8.49
CA LYS A 108 -12.57 4.62 -8.19
C LYS A 108 -11.10 4.63 -7.77
N ILE A 109 -10.36 5.65 -8.19
CA ILE A 109 -9.02 5.98 -7.67
C ILE A 109 -9.21 6.98 -6.54
N SER A 110 -8.56 6.74 -5.42
CA SER A 110 -8.53 7.63 -4.27
C SER A 110 -7.09 7.92 -3.93
N LEU A 111 -6.77 9.20 -3.82
CA LEU A 111 -5.42 9.69 -3.55
C LEU A 111 -5.38 10.37 -2.20
N LYS A 112 -4.24 10.25 -1.51
CA LYS A 112 -4.01 10.84 -0.19
C LYS A 112 -5.13 10.53 0.83
N MET A 113 -5.72 9.33 0.76
CA MET A 113 -6.78 8.93 1.67
C MET A 113 -6.20 8.65 3.07
N PRO A 114 -6.70 9.27 4.14
CA PRO A 114 -6.17 9.04 5.48
C PRO A 114 -6.44 7.63 6.01
N VAL A 115 -5.43 7.07 6.68
CA VAL A 115 -5.51 5.83 7.43
C VAL A 115 -4.88 6.04 8.80
N ILE A 116 -5.56 5.56 9.85
CA ILE A 116 -5.06 5.63 11.22
C ILE A 116 -4.86 4.24 11.81
N ASP A 117 -3.79 4.07 12.59
CA ASP A 117 -3.56 2.87 13.40
C ASP A 117 -4.32 2.95 14.72
N VAL A 118 -5.26 2.04 14.91
CA VAL A 118 -6.09 1.87 16.11
C VAL A 118 -5.73 0.59 16.88
N SER A 119 -4.60 -0.04 16.55
CA SER A 119 -4.06 -1.16 17.32
C SER A 119 -3.61 -0.72 18.70
N ALA A 120 -3.81 -1.59 19.69
CA ALA A 120 -3.36 -1.34 21.05
C ALA A 120 -1.83 -1.18 21.14
N ASN A 121 -1.10 -1.88 20.28
CA ASN A 121 0.36 -2.00 20.36
C ASN A 121 1.13 -1.05 19.42
N ASN A 122 0.46 -0.16 18.67
CA ASN A 122 1.09 0.66 17.64
C ASN A 122 1.79 -0.16 16.54
N ASP A 123 1.22 -1.32 16.21
CA ASP A 123 1.82 -2.32 15.31
C ASP A 123 1.11 -2.41 13.96
N TRP A 124 0.21 -1.46 13.69
CA TRP A 124 -0.59 -1.38 12.47
C TRP A 124 -1.42 -2.64 12.19
N SER A 125 -1.66 -3.50 13.19
CA SER A 125 -2.47 -4.72 13.02
C SER A 125 -3.97 -4.41 12.82
N ARG A 126 -4.42 -3.23 13.24
CA ARG A 126 -5.81 -2.77 13.13
C ARG A 126 -5.86 -1.30 12.71
N VAL A 127 -6.49 -1.03 11.56
CA VAL A 127 -6.51 0.33 10.99
C VAL A 127 -7.93 0.77 10.64
N GLN A 128 -8.19 2.08 10.69
CA GLN A 128 -9.40 2.68 10.12
C GLN A 128 -9.03 3.52 8.90
N VAL A 129 -9.89 3.46 7.88
CA VAL A 129 -9.72 4.19 6.62
C VAL A 129 -10.82 5.23 6.50
N GLU A 130 -10.46 6.46 6.18
CA GLU A 130 -11.39 7.58 5.99
C GLU A 130 -12.00 7.54 4.60
N GLY A 131 -13.05 6.74 4.43
CA GLY A 131 -13.73 6.60 3.13
C GLY A 131 -14.57 7.83 2.72
N THR A 132 -14.92 8.67 3.69
CA THR A 132 -15.66 9.92 3.55
C THR A 132 -14.96 10.98 4.40
N PRO A 133 -14.77 12.23 3.91
CA PRO A 133 -14.11 13.27 4.68
C PRO A 133 -14.73 13.45 6.07
N GLY A 134 -13.89 13.40 7.10
CA GLY A 134 -14.25 13.49 8.52
C GLY A 134 -14.76 12.19 9.14
N VAL A 135 -14.92 11.09 8.39
CA VAL A 135 -15.57 9.87 8.88
C VAL A 135 -14.68 8.64 8.73
N MET A 136 -14.18 8.14 9.86
CA MET A 136 -13.42 6.89 9.93
C MET A 136 -14.35 5.68 9.78
N GLY A 137 -14.00 4.77 8.88
CA GLY A 137 -14.70 3.50 8.72
C GLY A 137 -14.43 2.51 9.86
N ASN A 138 -15.02 1.32 9.75
CA ASN A 138 -14.74 0.22 10.68
C ASN A 138 -13.27 -0.17 10.68
N ALA A 139 -12.77 -0.59 11.85
CA ALA A 139 -11.43 -1.12 12.00
C ALA A 139 -11.25 -2.38 11.14
N ARG A 140 -10.14 -2.45 10.41
CA ARG A 140 -9.80 -3.54 9.48
C ARG A 140 -8.49 -4.19 9.88
N PRO A 141 -8.39 -5.52 9.80
CA PRO A 141 -7.14 -6.22 10.05
C PRO A 141 -6.15 -5.96 8.92
N MET A 142 -4.87 -5.84 9.28
CA MET A 142 -3.78 -5.62 8.33
C MET A 142 -2.62 -6.55 8.66
N HIS A 143 -2.00 -7.10 7.62
CA HIS A 143 -0.82 -7.94 7.77
C HIS A 143 0.43 -7.11 8.08
N GLY A 144 0.63 -6.02 7.36
CA GLY A 144 1.81 -5.17 7.49
C GLY A 144 2.14 -4.46 6.18
N PHE A 145 3.36 -3.95 6.10
CA PHE A 145 3.89 -3.21 4.97
C PHE A 145 4.86 -4.09 4.17
N VAL A 146 4.74 -4.05 2.84
CA VAL A 146 5.75 -4.59 1.92
C VAL A 146 6.52 -3.41 1.35
N TYR A 147 7.84 -3.41 1.53
CA TYR A 147 8.70 -2.32 1.09
C TYR A 147 9.19 -2.57 -0.35
N PRO A 148 9.33 -1.53 -1.19
CA PRO A 148 9.82 -1.66 -2.57
C PRO A 148 11.35 -1.85 -2.61
N ARG A 149 11.86 -2.74 -1.76
CA ARG A 149 13.26 -3.13 -1.63
C ARG A 149 13.31 -4.65 -1.73
N LYS A 150 13.94 -5.16 -2.78
CA LYS A 150 14.12 -6.61 -2.97
C LYS A 150 15.18 -7.14 -2.00
N ILE A 151 14.96 -8.34 -1.49
CA ILE A 151 15.97 -9.06 -0.70
C ILE A 151 17.09 -9.48 -1.65
N GLY A 152 18.35 -9.22 -1.27
CA GLY A 152 19.54 -9.55 -2.07
C GLY A 152 19.98 -8.49 -3.09
N ALA A 153 19.15 -7.49 -3.41
CA ALA A 153 19.54 -6.44 -4.36
C ALA A 153 20.62 -5.47 -3.82
N ALA A 154 20.76 -5.36 -2.50
CA ALA A 154 21.83 -4.57 -1.86
C ALA A 154 23.22 -5.25 -1.94
N SER A 155 23.28 -6.52 -2.36
CA SER A 155 24.53 -7.26 -2.52
C SER A 155 25.27 -6.94 -3.83
N ASP A 156 24.56 -6.42 -4.84
CA ASP A 156 25.13 -6.17 -6.18
C ASP A 156 25.54 -4.71 -6.41
N ALA A 157 24.96 -3.75 -5.67
CA ALA A 157 25.26 -2.32 -5.85
C ALA A 157 26.56 -1.85 -5.18
N ALA A 158 27.24 -2.72 -4.42
CA ALA A 158 28.49 -2.42 -3.70
C ALA A 158 29.74 -3.05 -4.35
N GLN A 159 29.63 -3.63 -5.55
CA GLN A 159 30.74 -4.28 -6.28
C GLN A 159 30.94 -3.74 -7.70
N SER A 160 30.62 -2.46 -7.96
CA SER A 160 30.83 -1.84 -9.28
C SER A 160 31.50 -0.49 -9.14
#